data_AF-A0A924D1H5-F1
#
_entry.id   AF-A0A924D1H5-F1
#
_cell.length_a   1.000
_cell.length_b   1.000
_cell.length_c   1.000
_cell.angle_alpha   90.00
_cell.angle_beta   90.00
_cell.angle_gamma   90.00
#
_symmetry.space_group_name_H-M   'P 1'
#
loop_
_entity.id
_entity.type
_entity.pdbx_description
1 polymer ?
#
loop_
_entity_poly.entity_id
_entity_poly.type
_entity_poly.pdbx_seq_one_letter_code
_entity_poly.pdbx_strand_id
1 'polypeptide(L)' 'MTIVQTIRGQTRDLGGFSVARVLPAAQRRSLGPFVFFDEMGPAVFAPGQGIDVRPHPHIGLSTVTYLFAGGLTHRD' A
#
# COMPACT_ATOMS: atom_id res chain seq x y z
N MET A 1 20.90 -10.92 14.71
CA MET A 1 19.47 -11.11 14.38
C MET A 1 19.37 -11.95 13.11
N THR A 2 18.60 -13.03 13.13
CA THR A 2 18.43 -13.92 11.97
C THR A 2 17.12 -13.58 11.27
N ILE A 3 17.16 -13.35 9.95
CA ILE A 3 15.95 -13.18 9.15
C ILE A 3 15.26 -14.54 9.04
N VAL A 4 14.03 -14.64 9.54
CA VAL A 4 13.26 -15.91 9.56
C VAL A 4 12.48 -16.15 8.27
N GLN A 5 12.11 -15.09 7.55
CA GLN A 5 11.35 -15.17 6.31
C GLN A 5 11.53 -13.87 5.51
N THR A 6 11.60 -13.99 4.19
CA THR A 6 11.54 -12.85 3.26
C THR A 6 10.32 -13.02 2.36
N ILE A 7 9.51 -11.97 2.25
CA ILE A 7 8.36 -11.90 1.35
C ILE A 7 8.66 -10.79 0.34
N ARG A 8 8.62 -11.11 -0.95
CA ARG A 8 8.76 -10.10 -2.01
C ARG A 8 7.40 -9.50 -2.32
N GLY A 9 7.35 -8.17 -2.40
CA GLY A 9 6.16 -7.45 -2.83
C GLY A 9 5.80 -7.83 -4.28
N GLN A 10 4.51 -7.98 -4.54
CA GLN A 10 3.97 -8.23 -5.88
C GLN A 10 3.35 -6.94 -6.41
N THR A 11 3.64 -6.59 -7.66
CA THR A 11 3.02 -5.42 -8.31
C THR A 11 1.51 -5.60 -8.40
N ARG A 12 0.74 -4.62 -7.90
CA ARG A 12 -0.72 -4.56 -7.97
C ARG A 12 -1.15 -3.22 -8.54
N ASP A 13 -1.97 -3.27 -9.59
CA ASP A 13 -2.61 -2.09 -10.16
C ASP A 13 -3.82 -1.68 -9.32
N LEU A 14 -3.92 -0.37 -9.03
CA LEU A 14 -5.01 0.28 -8.30
C LEU A 14 -5.89 1.14 -9.23
N GLY A 15 -5.74 1.01 -10.55
CA GLY A 15 -6.47 1.78 -11.55
C GLY A 15 -5.69 3.00 -12.02
N GLY A 16 -4.48 2.78 -12.54
CA GLY A 16 -3.60 3.83 -13.07
C GLY A 16 -2.37 4.13 -12.20
N PHE A 17 -2.25 3.43 -11.08
CA PHE A 17 -1.07 3.45 -10.22
C PHE A 17 -0.80 2.04 -9.68
N SER A 18 0.47 1.64 -9.72
CA SER A 18 0.88 0.33 -9.20
C SER A 18 1.60 0.46 -7.86
N VAL A 19 1.34 -0.50 -6.99
CA VAL A 19 1.98 -0.64 -5.67
C VAL A 19 2.68 -1.98 -5.56
N ALA A 20 3.69 -2.07 -4.70
CA ALA A 20 4.27 -3.35 -4.32
C ALA A 20 3.54 -3.88 -3.08
N ARG A 21 2.64 -4.86 -3.27
CA ARG A 21 1.89 -5.49 -2.19
C ARG A 21 2.68 -6.60 -1.53
N VAL A 22 3.03 -6.42 -0.25
CA VAL A 22 3.74 -7.40 0.57
C VAL A 22 2.78 -8.28 1.35
N LEU A 23 1.70 -7.71 1.90
CA LEU A 23 0.65 -8.44 2.61
C LEU A 23 -0.74 -8.12 2.03
N PRO A 24 -1.65 -9.09 1.95
CA PRO A 24 -1.45 -10.51 2.27
C PRO A 24 -0.64 -11.24 1.19
N ALA A 25 0.16 -12.22 1.60
CA ALA A 25 0.85 -13.17 0.71
C ALA A 25 0.43 -14.61 1.01
N ALA A 26 0.57 -15.52 0.04
CA ALA A 26 0.22 -16.93 0.24
C ALA A 26 1.01 -17.57 1.40
N GLN A 27 2.28 -17.18 1.56
CA GLN A 27 3.16 -17.68 2.62
C GLN A 27 2.94 -17.01 3.98
N ARG A 28 2.22 -15.88 4.02
CA ARG A 28 1.97 -15.11 5.24
C ARG A 28 0.81 -14.14 5.01
N ARG A 29 -0.35 -14.45 5.59
CA ARG A 29 -1.56 -13.61 5.44
C ARG A 29 -1.54 -12.36 6.33
N SER A 30 -0.87 -12.43 7.48
CA SER A 30 -0.72 -11.30 8.41
C SER A 30 0.55 -11.41 9.25
N LEU A 31 0.93 -10.31 9.90
CA LEU A 31 1.97 -10.26 10.92
C LEU A 31 1.40 -9.56 12.16
N GLY A 32 0.94 -10.34 13.14
CA GLY A 32 0.21 -9.77 14.29
C GLY A 32 -1.01 -8.98 13.80
N PRO A 33 -1.17 -7.69 14.17
CA PRO A 33 -2.27 -6.86 13.71
C PRO A 33 -2.14 -6.36 12.26
N PHE A 34 -0.97 -6.51 11.62
CA PHE A 34 -0.74 -6.05 10.26
C PHE A 34 -1.30 -7.07 9.26
N VAL A 35 -2.45 -6.76 8.68
CA VAL A 35 -3.17 -7.63 7.73
C VAL A 35 -2.99 -7.21 6.27
N PHE A 36 -2.39 -6.05 6.04
CA PHE A 36 -2.21 -5.45 4.73
C PHE A 36 -0.97 -4.55 4.73
N PHE A 37 -0.19 -4.56 3.65
CA PHE A 37 0.98 -3.70 3.51
C PHE A 37 1.31 -3.51 2.03
N ASP A 38 1.19 -2.26 1.57
CA ASP A 38 1.56 -1.81 0.24
C ASP A 38 2.67 -0.75 0.35
N GLU A 39 3.70 -0.88 -0.48
CA GLU A 39 4.63 0.20 -0.77
C GLU A 39 4.19 0.95 -2.02
N MET A 40 3.99 2.26 -1.90
CA MET A 40 3.56 3.14 -2.98
C MET A 40 4.74 3.90 -3.55
N GLY A 41 5.05 3.66 -4.82
CA GLY A 41 6.15 4.31 -5.52
C GLY A 41 7.50 3.60 -5.37
N PRO A 42 8.63 4.28 -5.65
CA PRO A 42 8.71 5.68 -6.09
C PRO A 42 7.99 5.92 -7.43
N ALA A 43 7.34 7.06 -7.57
CA ALA A 43 6.64 7.45 -8.79
C ALA A 43 6.72 8.97 -9.02
N VAL A 44 6.68 9.36 -10.30
CA VAL A 44 6.70 10.76 -10.73
C VAL A 44 5.43 11.01 -11.53
N PHE A 45 4.69 12.04 -11.15
CA PHE A 45 3.48 12.46 -11.85
C PHE A 45 3.71 13.81 -12.53
N ALA A 46 3.15 13.99 -13.72
CA ALA A 46 3.08 15.30 -14.35
C ALA A 46 2.17 16.23 -13.51
N PRO A 47 2.31 17.57 -13.62
CA PRO A 47 1.41 18.49 -12.93
C PRO A 47 -0.07 18.20 -13.22
N GLY A 48 -0.88 18.15 -12.17
CA GLY A 48 -2.32 17.82 -12.26
C GLY A 48 -2.64 16.33 -12.43
N GLN A 49 -1.63 15.45 -12.50
CA GLN A 49 -1.80 14.00 -12.47
C GLN A 49 -1.43 13.46 -11.08
N GLY A 50 -1.96 12.29 -10.74
CA GLY A 50 -1.71 11.65 -9.45
C GLY A 50 -2.56 10.42 -9.25
N ILE A 51 -2.49 9.88 -8.03
CA ILE A 51 -3.36 8.78 -7.60
C ILE A 51 -4.71 9.37 -7.22
N ASP A 52 -5.79 8.84 -7.77
CA ASP A 52 -7.16 9.17 -7.38
C ASP A 52 -7.91 7.90 -6.96
N VAL A 53 -7.95 7.67 -5.65
CA VAL A 53 -8.65 6.51 -5.07
C VAL A 53 -10.10 6.91 -4.80
N ARG A 54 -11.02 6.30 -5.55
CA ARG A 54 -12.47 6.53 -5.41
C ARG A 54 -12.98 6.24 -4.00
N PRO A 55 -14.11 6.84 -3.58
CA PRO A 55 -14.75 6.53 -2.30
C PRO A 55 -14.94 5.01 -2.09
N HIS A 56 -14.56 4.53 -0.92
CA HIS A 56 -14.64 3.11 -0.57
C HIS A 56 -14.76 2.90 0.95
N PRO A 57 -15.49 1.85 1.40
CA PRO A 57 -15.66 1.58 2.83
C PRO A 57 -14.50 0.75 3.41
N HIS A 58 -14.31 0.86 4.72
CA HIS A 58 -13.51 -0.05 5.55
C HIS A 58 -14.31 -0.47 6.79
N ILE A 59 -14.12 -1.70 7.27
CA ILE A 59 -14.74 -2.21 8.49
C ILE A 59 -13.75 -3.07 9.27
N GLY A 60 -13.71 -2.92 10.59
CA GLY A 60 -12.91 -3.78 11.48
C GLY A 60 -11.40 -3.61 11.35
N LEU A 61 -10.92 -2.48 10.80
CA LEU A 61 -9.51 -2.19 10.61
C LEU A 61 -9.20 -0.70 10.77
N SER A 62 -7.92 -0.38 10.84
CA SER A 62 -7.39 0.98 10.74
C SER A 62 -6.33 1.03 9.65
N THR A 63 -6.42 2.04 8.78
CA THR A 63 -5.44 2.29 7.72
C THR A 63 -4.45 3.33 8.20
N VAL A 64 -3.15 3.05 8.01
CA VAL A 64 -2.08 4.00 8.30
C VAL A 64 -1.30 4.24 7.02
N THR A 65 -1.26 5.48 6.57
CA THR A 65 -0.43 5.91 5.44
C THR A 65 0.75 6.70 5.98
N TYR A 66 1.96 6.21 5.71
CA TYR A 66 3.20 6.90 6.05
C TYR A 66 3.87 7.41 4.77
N LEU A 67 3.86 8.72 4.56
CA LEU A 67 4.32 9.34 3.32
C LEU A 67 5.81 9.71 3.42
N PHE A 68 6.64 9.05 2.61
CA PHE A 68 8.08 9.35 2.54
C PHE A 68 8.39 10.60 1.71
N ALA A 69 7.65 10.83 0.62
CA ALA A 69 7.82 11.98 -0.26
C ALA A 69 6.51 12.30 -1.03
N GLY A 70 6.36 13.54 -1.49
CA GLY A 70 5.20 14.02 -2.25
C GLY A 70 4.09 14.58 -1.37
N GLY A 71 2.85 14.51 -1.84
CA GLY A 71 1.67 14.96 -1.11
C GLY A 71 0.48 14.05 -1.38
N LEU A 72 -0.37 13.86 -0.37
CA LEU A 72 -1.60 13.07 -0.47
C LEU A 72 -2.70 13.72 0.37
N THR A 73 -3.88 13.89 -0.23
CA THR A 73 -5.08 14.38 0.46
C THR A 73 -5.99 13.19 0.74
N HIS A 74 -6.47 13.08 1.97
CA HIS A 74 -7.47 12.10 2.37
C HIS A 74 -8.79 12.81 2.69
N ARG A 75 -9.90 12.19 2.28
CA ARG A 75 -11.26 12.61 2.60
C ARG A 75 -12.11 11.36 2.82
N ASP A 76 -12.79 11.31 3.95
CA ASP A 76 -13.72 10.27 4.36
C ASP A 76 -15.19 10.65 4.08
#